data_AF-A0ABD2P754-F1
#
_entry.id   AF-A0ABD2P754-F1
#
_cell.length_a   1.000
_cell.length_b   1.000
_cell.length_c   1.000
_cell.angle_alpha   90.00
_cell.angle_beta   90.00
_cell.angle_gamma   90.00
#
_symmetry.space_group_name_H-M   'P 1'
#
loop_
_entity.id
_entity.type
_entity.pdbx_description
1 polymer ?
#
loop_
_entity_poly.entity_id
_entity_poly.type
_entity_poly.pdbx_seq_one_letter_code
_entity_poly.pdbx_strand_id
1 'polypeptide(L)'
;MRFKHLFCYLHIGFQKYLQYSYIWSEEREGKIEEFCNSKPLTAEIIEKFQQYVDQVESLKRLPAYENVGPIQISLENFKLATIIEANAWKITLGNKLVELNKKKLNEMVDFIKAQEKIMNKAIRDLDECRTALICLERIRDHFIEMDMELILMEETYAVFSRFKIDTPKEDIERIDTLRFNFENMNNHAKQVQNNISQLQGPLLKELTEGVEKFKIEVEAFDKDFDAVGPMVLGLSAREASDRVMIFQDLFDDLWRKYEMYSSGERLFGLEVNEYPVLLKRKKEFNLLNKLYGLYLAVNHSIDGYNDILWTDVDIEQILNELTDFQNK
;
A
#
# COMPACT_ATOMS: atom_id res chain seq x y z
N MET A 1 -53.21 -43.45 -22.67
CA MET A 1 -51.91 -44.17 -22.78
C MET A 1 -50.94 -43.57 -23.81
N ARG A 2 -51.36 -43.03 -24.96
CA ARG A 2 -50.44 -42.58 -26.04
C ARG A 2 -49.50 -41.39 -25.69
N PHE A 3 -49.88 -40.49 -24.78
CA PHE A 3 -49.04 -39.36 -24.38
C PHE A 3 -47.84 -39.73 -23.49
N LYS A 4 -47.91 -40.83 -22.72
CA LYS A 4 -46.78 -41.28 -21.89
C LYS A 4 -45.57 -41.71 -22.74
N HIS A 5 -45.80 -42.32 -23.90
CA HIS A 5 -44.71 -42.70 -24.81
C HIS A 5 -44.02 -41.50 -25.46
N LEU A 6 -44.77 -40.44 -25.80
CA LEU A 6 -44.22 -39.18 -26.31
C LEU A 6 -43.30 -38.49 -25.28
N PHE A 7 -43.64 -38.56 -23.99
CA PHE A 7 -42.78 -38.06 -22.91
C PHE A 7 -41.46 -38.83 -22.78
N CYS A 8 -41.46 -40.15 -22.97
CA CYS A 8 -40.21 -40.93 -22.99
C CYS A 8 -39.29 -40.53 -24.15
N TYR A 9 -39.85 -40.29 -25.34
CA TYR A 9 -39.07 -39.82 -26.49
C TYR A 9 -38.43 -38.46 -26.21
N LEU A 10 -39.19 -37.49 -25.68
CA LEU A 10 -38.66 -36.18 -25.29
C LEU A 10 -37.56 -36.30 -24.22
N HIS A 11 -37.74 -37.13 -23.19
CA HIS A 11 -36.76 -37.29 -22.12
C HIS A 11 -35.41 -37.83 -22.63
N ILE A 12 -35.44 -38.81 -23.54
CA ILE A 12 -34.24 -39.37 -24.17
C ILE A 12 -33.57 -38.32 -25.08
N GLY A 13 -34.36 -37.55 -25.84
CA GLY A 13 -33.86 -36.47 -26.70
C GLY A 13 -33.20 -35.33 -25.93
N PHE A 14 -33.70 -34.99 -24.74
CA PHE A 14 -33.14 -33.93 -23.89
C PHE A 14 -31.93 -34.35 -23.06
N GLN A 15 -31.76 -35.65 -22.75
CA GLN A 15 -30.65 -36.13 -21.91
C GLN A 15 -29.27 -35.69 -22.41
N LYS A 16 -29.04 -35.72 -23.73
CA LYS A 16 -27.76 -35.30 -24.32
C LYS A 16 -27.47 -33.80 -24.17
N TYR A 17 -28.48 -32.96 -23.94
CA TYR A 17 -28.31 -31.52 -23.72
C TYR A 17 -28.05 -31.17 -22.26
N LEU A 18 -28.31 -32.10 -21.32
CA LEU A 18 -28.01 -31.91 -19.89
C LEU A 18 -26.52 -31.72 -19.63
N GLN A 19 -25.64 -32.19 -20.52
CA GLN A 19 -24.19 -31.94 -20.43
C GLN A 19 -23.83 -30.44 -20.47
N TYR A 20 -24.73 -29.58 -20.98
CA TYR A 20 -24.55 -28.13 -21.04
C TYR A 20 -25.23 -27.39 -19.88
N SER A 21 -25.82 -28.12 -18.91
CA SER A 21 -26.53 -27.53 -17.77
C SER A 21 -25.64 -26.62 -16.92
N TYR A 22 -24.35 -26.95 -16.79
CA TYR A 22 -23.39 -26.14 -16.02
C TYR A 22 -23.20 -24.72 -16.56
N ILE A 23 -23.49 -24.48 -17.84
CA ILE A 23 -23.41 -23.14 -18.46
C ILE A 23 -24.38 -22.18 -17.79
N TRP A 24 -25.51 -22.71 -17.32
CA TRP A 24 -26.58 -21.98 -16.66
C TRP A 24 -26.43 -21.97 -15.13
N SER A 25 -25.25 -22.31 -14.60
CA SER A 25 -24.95 -22.29 -13.17
C SER A 25 -25.00 -20.86 -12.62
N GLU A 26 -25.76 -20.63 -11.55
CA GLU A 26 -25.82 -19.34 -10.84
C GLU A 26 -24.48 -18.97 -10.16
N GLU A 27 -23.59 -19.94 -9.93
CA GLU A 27 -22.27 -19.75 -9.31
C GLU A 27 -21.15 -19.31 -10.29
N ARG A 28 -21.49 -18.75 -11.46
CA ARG A 28 -20.50 -18.38 -12.48
C ARG A 28 -19.41 -17.46 -11.93
N GLU A 29 -19.82 -16.39 -11.27
CA GLU A 29 -18.94 -15.39 -10.70
C GLU A 29 -18.05 -16.00 -9.62
N GLY A 30 -18.60 -16.86 -8.75
CA GLY A 30 -17.85 -17.52 -7.68
C GLY A 30 -16.76 -18.46 -8.21
N LYS A 31 -17.07 -19.27 -9.24
CA LYS A 31 -16.08 -20.17 -9.87
C LYS A 31 -14.98 -19.42 -10.60
N ILE A 32 -15.33 -18.31 -11.24
CA ILE A 32 -14.35 -17.43 -11.90
C ILE A 32 -13.46 -16.76 -10.84
N GLU A 33 -14.04 -16.29 -9.74
CA GLU A 33 -13.30 -15.66 -8.66
C GLU A 33 -12.36 -16.65 -7.95
N GLU A 34 -12.81 -17.87 -7.70
CA GLU A 34 -11.95 -18.95 -7.17
C GLU A 34 -10.76 -19.24 -8.09
N PHE A 35 -11.00 -19.34 -9.40
CA PHE A 35 -9.93 -19.53 -10.38
C PHE A 35 -8.97 -18.32 -10.44
N CYS A 36 -9.47 -17.09 -10.33
CA CYS A 36 -8.60 -15.91 -10.29
C CYS A 36 -7.78 -15.85 -8.99
N ASN A 37 -8.38 -16.24 -7.86
CA ASN A 37 -7.74 -16.23 -6.55
C ASN A 37 -6.65 -17.30 -6.41
N SER A 38 -6.72 -18.39 -7.19
CA SER A 38 -5.64 -19.38 -7.23
C SER A 38 -4.36 -18.88 -7.88
N LYS A 39 -4.33 -17.63 -8.38
CA LYS A 39 -3.20 -17.02 -9.10
C LYS A 39 -2.72 -17.91 -10.26
N PRO A 40 -3.60 -18.16 -11.25
CA PRO A 40 -3.33 -19.13 -12.29
C PRO A 40 -2.17 -18.67 -13.16
N LEU A 41 -1.39 -19.64 -13.64
CA LEU A 41 -0.30 -19.36 -14.58
C LEU A 41 -0.86 -18.92 -15.93
N THR A 42 -0.05 -18.19 -16.72
CA THR A 42 -0.42 -17.78 -18.09
C THR A 42 -0.92 -18.96 -18.94
N ALA A 43 -0.28 -20.13 -18.80
CA ALA A 43 -0.68 -21.36 -19.50
C ALA A 43 -2.09 -21.84 -19.12
N GLU A 44 -2.44 -21.79 -17.83
CA GLU A 44 -3.76 -22.19 -17.33
C GLU A 44 -4.85 -21.21 -17.78
N ILE A 45 -4.52 -19.91 -17.83
CA ILE A 45 -5.40 -18.88 -18.38
C ILE A 45 -5.68 -19.15 -19.87
N ILE A 46 -4.64 -19.48 -20.65
CA ILE A 46 -4.77 -19.84 -22.07
C ILE A 46 -5.66 -21.08 -22.22
N GLU A 47 -5.41 -22.13 -21.42
CA GLU A 47 -6.20 -23.36 -21.46
C GLU A 47 -7.67 -23.09 -21.15
N LYS A 48 -7.97 -22.28 -20.13
CA LYS A 48 -9.35 -21.90 -19.80
C LYS A 48 -10.04 -21.10 -20.88
N PHE A 49 -9.35 -20.14 -21.49
CA PHE A 49 -9.94 -19.41 -22.62
C PHE A 49 -10.17 -20.31 -23.83
N GLN A 50 -9.24 -21.22 -24.12
CA GLN A 50 -9.40 -22.20 -25.19
C GLN A 50 -10.58 -23.12 -24.93
N GLN A 51 -10.75 -23.60 -23.69
CA GLN A 51 -11.90 -24.40 -23.26
C GLN A 51 -13.23 -23.71 -23.58
N TYR A 52 -13.37 -22.42 -23.27
CA TYR A 52 -14.60 -21.67 -23.59
C TYR A 52 -14.80 -21.47 -25.09
N VAL A 53 -13.72 -21.23 -25.84
CA VAL A 53 -13.79 -21.10 -27.31
C VAL A 53 -14.25 -22.42 -27.95
N ASP A 54 -13.64 -23.54 -27.58
CA ASP A 54 -13.97 -24.87 -28.09
C ASP A 54 -15.42 -25.26 -27.73
N GLN A 55 -15.85 -24.90 -26.52
CA GLN A 55 -17.22 -25.10 -26.08
C GLN A 55 -18.20 -24.32 -26.97
N VAL A 56 -17.96 -23.03 -27.24
CA VAL A 56 -18.81 -22.22 -28.12
C VAL A 56 -18.82 -22.78 -29.56
N GLU A 57 -17.68 -23.26 -30.07
CA GLU A 57 -17.62 -23.92 -31.37
C GLU A 57 -18.43 -25.22 -31.41
N SER A 58 -18.36 -26.03 -30.35
CA SER A 58 -19.15 -27.26 -30.25
C SER A 58 -20.65 -26.97 -30.26
N LEU A 59 -21.09 -25.92 -29.55
CA LEU A 59 -22.49 -25.47 -29.53
C LEU A 59 -22.94 -24.96 -30.89
N LYS A 60 -22.07 -24.28 -31.64
CA LYS A 60 -22.36 -23.84 -33.02
C LYS A 60 -22.56 -25.01 -33.99
N ARG A 61 -21.94 -26.16 -33.75
CA ARG A 61 -22.10 -27.38 -34.57
C ARG A 61 -23.40 -28.15 -34.30
N LEU A 62 -24.13 -27.82 -33.23
CA LEU A 62 -25.42 -28.46 -32.94
C LEU A 62 -26.46 -28.19 -34.05
N PRO A 63 -27.29 -29.20 -34.41
CA PRO A 63 -28.33 -29.03 -35.42
C PRO A 63 -29.42 -28.05 -34.94
N ALA A 64 -30.01 -27.31 -35.89
CA ALA A 64 -31.10 -26.36 -35.61
C ALA A 64 -32.43 -27.06 -35.28
N TYR A 65 -32.61 -28.27 -35.82
CA TYR A 65 -33.80 -29.09 -35.63
C TYR A 65 -33.39 -30.52 -35.35
N GLU A 66 -34.15 -31.20 -34.50
CA GLU A 66 -33.98 -32.61 -34.24
C GLU A 66 -35.31 -33.34 -34.27
N ASN A 67 -35.35 -34.46 -34.98
CA ASN A 67 -36.53 -35.33 -35.02
C ASN A 67 -36.36 -36.43 -33.98
N VAL A 68 -37.26 -36.46 -33.00
CA VAL A 68 -37.30 -37.46 -31.93
C VAL A 68 -38.60 -38.24 -32.06
N GLY A 69 -38.53 -39.37 -32.79
CA GLY A 69 -39.71 -40.15 -33.16
C GLY A 69 -40.67 -39.33 -34.05
N PRO A 70 -41.95 -39.19 -33.68
CA PRO A 70 -42.91 -38.40 -34.46
C PRO A 70 -42.90 -36.88 -34.14
N ILE A 71 -41.99 -36.41 -33.26
CA ILE A 71 -41.91 -35.00 -32.85
C ILE A 71 -40.65 -34.36 -33.47
N GLN A 72 -40.79 -33.14 -34.01
CA GLN A 72 -39.66 -32.29 -34.37
C GLN A 72 -39.46 -31.21 -33.30
N ILE A 73 -38.24 -31.09 -32.80
CA ILE A 73 -37.84 -30.10 -31.79
C ILE A 73 -37.02 -29.02 -32.49
N SER A 74 -37.44 -27.76 -32.36
CA SER A 74 -36.63 -26.61 -32.76
C SER A 74 -35.66 -26.26 -31.63
N LEU A 75 -34.37 -26.24 -31.94
CA LEU A 75 -33.29 -25.96 -31.01
C LEU A 75 -32.62 -24.60 -31.27
N GLU A 76 -33.11 -23.82 -32.23
CA GLU A 76 -32.50 -22.54 -32.62
C GLU A 76 -32.40 -21.57 -31.44
N ASN A 77 -33.51 -21.35 -30.73
CA ASN A 77 -33.52 -20.45 -29.57
C ASN A 77 -32.65 -20.97 -28.42
N PHE A 78 -32.68 -22.28 -28.16
CA PHE A 78 -31.85 -22.91 -27.13
C PHE A 78 -30.36 -22.76 -27.46
N LYS A 79 -29.98 -23.03 -28.72
CA LYS A 79 -28.62 -22.89 -29.22
C LYS A 79 -28.13 -21.45 -29.12
N LEU A 80 -28.93 -20.48 -29.56
CA LEU A 80 -28.59 -19.06 -29.45
C LEU A 80 -28.39 -18.64 -27.99
N ALA A 81 -29.34 -18.97 -27.11
CA ALA A 81 -29.27 -18.63 -25.70
C ALA A 81 -28.06 -19.26 -25.00
N THR A 82 -27.79 -20.55 -25.28
CA THR A 82 -26.64 -21.26 -24.70
C THR A 82 -25.30 -20.73 -25.23
N ILE A 83 -25.24 -20.31 -26.49
CA ILE A 83 -24.04 -19.66 -27.05
C ILE A 83 -23.80 -18.30 -26.40
N ILE A 84 -24.85 -17.49 -26.18
CA ILE A 84 -24.74 -16.21 -25.49
C ILE A 84 -24.20 -16.44 -24.08
N GLU A 85 -24.79 -17.37 -23.34
CA GLU A 85 -24.39 -17.68 -21.97
C GLU A 85 -22.95 -18.23 -21.92
N ALA A 86 -22.58 -19.16 -22.80
CA ALA A 86 -21.21 -19.68 -22.88
C ALA A 86 -20.16 -18.59 -23.21
N ASN A 87 -20.52 -17.60 -24.04
CA ASN A 87 -19.64 -16.44 -24.26
C ASN A 87 -19.57 -15.53 -23.03
N ALA A 88 -20.64 -15.43 -22.23
CA ALA A 88 -20.64 -14.63 -21.01
C ALA A 88 -19.59 -15.15 -20.01
N TRP A 89 -19.40 -16.48 -19.88
CA TRP A 89 -18.32 -17.05 -19.06
C TRP A 89 -16.93 -16.55 -19.46
N LYS A 90 -16.64 -16.54 -20.78
CA LYS A 90 -15.38 -16.03 -21.32
C LYS A 90 -15.20 -14.54 -21.03
N ILE A 91 -16.25 -13.74 -21.25
CA ILE A 91 -16.23 -12.29 -21.04
C ILE A 91 -16.03 -11.98 -19.54
N THR A 92 -16.77 -12.63 -18.65
CA THR A 92 -16.67 -12.41 -17.20
C THR A 92 -15.27 -12.77 -16.68
N LEU A 93 -14.69 -13.90 -17.12
CA LEU A 93 -13.31 -14.25 -16.77
C LEU A 93 -12.32 -13.21 -17.28
N GLY A 94 -12.45 -12.80 -18.55
CA GLY A 94 -11.61 -11.77 -19.16
C GLY A 94 -11.64 -10.45 -18.40
N ASN A 95 -12.84 -9.95 -18.09
CA ASN A 95 -13.02 -8.71 -17.34
C ASN A 95 -12.40 -8.78 -15.95
N LYS A 96 -12.55 -9.91 -15.24
CA LYS A 96 -11.98 -10.09 -13.91
C LYS A 96 -10.45 -10.13 -13.95
N LEU A 97 -9.87 -10.84 -14.92
CA LEU A 97 -8.42 -10.88 -15.11
C LEU A 97 -7.86 -9.50 -15.50
N VAL A 98 -8.55 -8.74 -16.37
CA VAL A 98 -8.17 -7.36 -16.71
C VAL A 98 -8.18 -6.47 -15.47
N GLU A 99 -9.23 -6.55 -14.64
CA GLU A 99 -9.32 -5.78 -13.39
C GLU A 99 -8.15 -6.07 -12.43
N LEU A 100 -7.79 -7.35 -12.27
CA LEU A 100 -6.68 -7.78 -11.43
C LEU A 100 -5.33 -7.30 -11.96
N ASN A 101 -5.08 -7.45 -13.25
CA ASN A 101 -3.84 -6.99 -13.88
C ASN A 101 -3.73 -5.46 -13.88
N LYS A 102 -4.84 -4.74 -13.99
CA LYS A 102 -4.86 -3.27 -13.88
C LYS A 102 -4.39 -2.78 -12.51
N LYS A 103 -4.78 -3.47 -11.42
CA LYS A 103 -4.30 -3.15 -10.06
C LYS A 103 -2.78 -3.31 -9.97
N LYS A 104 -2.24 -4.43 -10.44
CA LYS A 104 -0.79 -4.68 -10.50
C LYS A 104 -0.05 -3.64 -11.36
N LEU A 105 -0.59 -3.30 -12.53
CA LEU A 105 -0.05 -2.27 -13.40
C LEU A 105 0.04 -0.91 -12.68
N ASN A 106 -0.99 -0.53 -11.93
CA ASN A 106 -0.96 0.70 -11.15
C ASN A 106 0.10 0.66 -10.05
N GLU A 107 0.19 -0.44 -9.30
CA GLU A 107 1.21 -0.62 -8.25
C GLU A 107 2.63 -0.46 -8.81
N MET A 108 2.93 -1.05 -9.97
CA MET A 108 4.25 -0.93 -10.60
C MET A 108 4.53 0.50 -11.09
N VAL A 109 3.54 1.14 -11.73
CA VAL A 109 3.70 2.54 -12.18
C VAL A 109 3.90 3.48 -10.99
N ASP A 110 3.17 3.27 -9.90
CA ASP A 110 3.28 4.09 -8.70
C ASP A 110 4.62 3.86 -7.99
N PHE A 111 5.11 2.62 -7.95
CA PHE A 111 6.45 2.32 -7.46
C PHE A 111 7.52 3.09 -8.25
N ILE A 112 7.50 2.98 -9.59
CA ILE A 112 8.46 3.67 -10.47
C ILE A 112 8.42 5.18 -10.24
N LYS A 113 7.21 5.78 -10.24
CA LYS A 113 7.04 7.23 -9.99
C LYS A 113 7.55 7.66 -8.62
N ALA A 114 7.32 6.85 -7.59
CA ALA A 114 7.77 7.15 -6.24
C ALA A 114 9.31 7.15 -6.15
N GLN A 115 9.97 6.16 -6.75
CA GLN A 115 11.44 6.11 -6.74
C GLN A 115 12.04 7.22 -7.61
N GLU A 116 11.49 7.46 -8.80
CA GLU A 116 11.91 8.57 -9.67
C GLU A 116 11.81 9.92 -8.97
N LYS A 117 10.73 10.16 -8.22
CA LYS A 117 10.58 11.41 -7.46
C LYS A 117 11.72 11.62 -6.45
N ILE A 118 12.19 10.54 -5.82
CA ILE A 118 13.31 10.61 -4.86
C ILE A 118 14.63 10.80 -5.61
N MET A 119 14.89 10.02 -6.67
CA MET A 119 16.13 10.08 -7.44
C MET A 119 16.33 11.41 -8.18
N ASN A 120 15.24 12.06 -8.61
CA ASN A 120 15.30 13.40 -9.22
C ASN A 120 15.65 14.53 -8.23
N LYS A 121 15.62 14.26 -6.92
CA LYS A 121 16.04 15.23 -5.91
C LYS A 121 17.56 15.30 -5.90
N ALA A 122 18.10 16.50 -6.12
CA ALA A 122 19.55 16.74 -6.01
C ALA A 122 20.04 16.44 -4.59
N ILE A 123 21.21 15.82 -4.47
CA ILE A 123 21.83 15.47 -3.20
C ILE A 123 22.73 16.62 -2.76
N ARG A 124 22.35 17.33 -1.70
CA ARG A 124 23.07 18.50 -1.18
C ARG A 124 23.60 18.27 0.22
N ASP A 125 22.94 17.42 1.01
CA ASP A 125 23.28 17.15 2.40
C ASP A 125 23.22 15.64 2.74
N LEU A 126 23.53 15.31 4.00
CA LEU A 126 23.55 13.95 4.51
C LEU A 126 22.15 13.29 4.54
N ASP A 127 21.09 14.04 4.80
CA ASP A 127 19.73 13.49 4.87
C ASP A 127 19.18 13.16 3.47
N GLU A 128 19.49 14.01 2.48
CA GLU A 128 19.20 13.76 1.07
C GLU A 128 19.98 12.56 0.55
N CYS A 129 21.26 12.43 0.92
CA CYS A 129 22.08 11.26 0.59
C CYS A 129 21.50 9.97 1.20
N ARG A 130 21.11 10.01 2.48
CA ARG A 130 20.45 8.90 3.17
C ARG A 130 19.17 8.47 2.47
N THR A 131 18.31 9.44 2.13
CA THR A 131 17.03 9.18 1.45
C THR A 131 17.26 8.55 0.07
N ALA A 132 18.25 9.03 -0.68
CA ALA A 132 18.63 8.44 -1.95
C ALA A 132 19.17 7.01 -1.81
N LEU A 133 19.97 6.71 -0.79
CA LEU A 133 20.51 5.36 -0.57
C LEU A 133 19.43 4.35 -0.16
N ILE A 134 18.47 4.75 0.69
CA ILE A 134 17.30 3.93 1.01
C ILE A 134 16.47 3.65 -0.26
N CYS A 135 16.30 4.65 -1.13
CA CYS A 135 15.64 4.48 -2.42
C CYS A 135 16.38 3.47 -3.31
N LEU A 136 17.72 3.58 -3.42
CA LEU A 136 18.54 2.65 -4.22
C LEU A 136 18.49 1.22 -3.68
N GLU A 137 18.53 1.04 -2.36
CA GLU A 137 18.37 -0.26 -1.71
C GLU A 137 16.99 -0.85 -2.02
N ARG A 138 15.93 -0.06 -1.88
CA ARG A 138 14.57 -0.50 -2.19
C ARG A 138 14.42 -0.93 -3.65
N ILE A 139 15.00 -0.19 -4.60
CA ILE A 139 15.01 -0.58 -6.02
C ILE A 139 15.71 -1.93 -6.21
N ARG A 140 16.87 -2.12 -5.58
CA ARG A 140 17.63 -3.38 -5.66
C ARG A 140 16.84 -4.56 -5.11
N ASP A 141 16.22 -4.39 -3.95
CA ASP A 141 15.51 -5.47 -3.26
C ASP A 141 14.26 -5.92 -4.01
N HIS A 142 13.58 -4.99 -4.71
CA HIS A 142 12.37 -5.29 -5.49
C HIS A 142 12.67 -5.61 -6.97
N PHE A 143 13.93 -5.53 -7.42
CA PHE A 143 14.28 -5.66 -8.84
C PHE A 143 13.78 -6.96 -9.46
N ILE A 144 14.06 -8.09 -8.80
CA ILE A 144 13.72 -9.43 -9.31
C ILE A 144 12.21 -9.62 -9.37
N GLU A 145 11.50 -9.25 -8.31
CA GLU A 145 10.04 -9.37 -8.24
C GLU A 145 9.37 -8.54 -9.34
N MET A 146 9.79 -7.29 -9.51
CA MET A 146 9.23 -6.42 -10.54
C MET A 146 9.52 -6.90 -11.96
N ASP A 147 10.74 -7.37 -12.25
CA ASP A 147 11.09 -7.87 -13.59
C ASP A 147 10.25 -9.11 -13.95
N MET A 148 10.07 -10.02 -12.99
CA MET A 148 9.22 -11.21 -13.16
C MET A 148 7.75 -10.86 -13.37
N GLU A 149 7.19 -9.94 -12.57
CA GLU A 149 5.81 -9.49 -12.73
C GLU A 149 5.60 -8.73 -14.06
N LEU A 150 6.60 -7.98 -14.51
CA LEU A 150 6.56 -7.28 -15.79
C LEU A 150 6.44 -8.28 -16.95
N ILE A 151 7.26 -9.33 -16.96
CA ILE A 151 7.20 -10.41 -17.96
C ILE A 151 5.81 -11.06 -17.93
N LEU A 152 5.31 -11.43 -16.75
CA LEU A 152 4.01 -12.06 -16.58
C LEU A 152 2.87 -11.19 -17.13
N MET A 153 2.92 -9.88 -16.88
CA MET A 153 1.92 -8.95 -17.41
C MET A 153 1.99 -8.85 -18.93
N GLU A 154 3.18 -8.70 -19.52
CA GLU A 154 3.34 -8.66 -20.99
C GLU A 154 2.74 -9.92 -21.65
N GLU A 155 3.04 -11.10 -21.10
CA GLU A 155 2.46 -12.36 -21.56
C GLU A 155 0.93 -12.39 -21.39
N THR A 156 0.42 -11.95 -20.25
CA THR A 156 -1.01 -11.96 -19.95
C THR A 156 -1.80 -11.02 -20.87
N TYR A 157 -1.28 -9.82 -21.14
CA TYR A 157 -1.89 -8.88 -22.09
C TYR A 157 -1.80 -9.39 -23.53
N ALA A 158 -0.73 -10.11 -23.90
CA ALA A 158 -0.67 -10.80 -25.18
C ALA A 158 -1.76 -11.88 -25.31
N VAL A 159 -2.07 -12.60 -24.21
CA VAL A 159 -3.19 -13.55 -24.14
C VAL A 159 -4.54 -12.84 -24.31
N PHE A 160 -4.75 -11.70 -23.65
CA PHE A 160 -5.97 -10.90 -23.81
C PHE A 160 -6.19 -10.47 -25.27
N SER A 161 -5.13 -10.00 -25.93
CA SER A 161 -5.15 -9.65 -27.35
C SER A 161 -5.49 -10.86 -28.23
N ARG A 162 -4.82 -12.00 -28.01
CA ARG A 162 -5.07 -13.25 -28.76
C ARG A 162 -6.52 -13.71 -28.66
N PHE A 163 -7.11 -13.64 -27.47
CA PHE A 163 -8.50 -14.07 -27.24
C PHE A 163 -9.54 -12.97 -27.44
N LYS A 164 -9.13 -11.77 -27.87
CA LYS A 164 -10.00 -10.60 -28.10
C LYS A 164 -10.82 -10.22 -26.86
N ILE A 165 -10.17 -10.20 -25.70
CA ILE A 165 -10.75 -9.69 -24.46
C ILE A 165 -10.77 -8.17 -24.51
N ASP A 166 -11.90 -7.56 -24.14
CA ASP A 166 -12.04 -6.10 -24.15
C ASP A 166 -11.14 -5.49 -23.07
N THR A 167 -10.08 -4.83 -23.53
CA THR A 167 -9.05 -4.24 -22.67
C THR A 167 -8.93 -2.76 -23.00
N PRO A 168 -8.96 -1.85 -22.00
CA PRO A 168 -8.81 -0.43 -22.25
C PRO A 168 -7.50 -0.11 -22.98
N LYS A 169 -7.57 0.72 -24.04
CA LYS A 169 -6.38 1.11 -24.82
C LYS A 169 -5.30 1.77 -23.96
N GLU A 170 -5.71 2.56 -22.98
CA GLU A 170 -4.80 3.19 -22.01
C GLU A 170 -3.98 2.14 -21.25
N ASP A 171 -4.59 1.02 -20.84
CA ASP A 171 -3.90 -0.03 -20.10
C ASP A 171 -2.88 -0.75 -21.01
N ILE A 172 -3.20 -0.93 -22.30
CA ILE A 172 -2.28 -1.51 -23.31
C ILE A 172 -1.07 -0.59 -23.54
N GLU A 173 -1.30 0.70 -23.81
CA GLU A 173 -0.24 1.69 -24.04
C GLU A 173 0.70 1.82 -22.82
N ARG A 174 0.13 1.73 -21.61
CA ARG A 174 0.90 1.75 -20.36
C ARG A 174 1.77 0.51 -20.22
N ILE A 175 1.28 -0.69 -20.57
CA ILE A 175 2.07 -1.92 -20.55
C ILE A 175 3.21 -1.84 -21.55
N ASP A 176 2.94 -1.41 -22.79
CA ASP A 176 3.95 -1.30 -23.86
C ASP A 176 5.13 -0.40 -23.47
N THR A 177 4.86 0.64 -22.66
CA THR A 177 5.89 1.58 -22.19
C THR A 177 6.48 1.22 -20.83
N LEU A 178 5.90 0.27 -20.10
CA LEU A 178 6.29 -0.03 -18.72
C LEU A 178 7.71 -0.57 -18.62
N ARG A 179 8.11 -1.48 -19.53
CA ARG A 179 9.47 -2.04 -19.58
C ARG A 179 10.51 -0.94 -19.75
N PHE A 180 10.28 -0.03 -20.70
CA PHE A 180 11.14 1.10 -20.93
C PHE A 180 11.25 2.02 -19.69
N ASN A 181 10.13 2.31 -19.04
CA ASN A 181 10.12 3.14 -17.82
C ASN A 181 10.89 2.47 -16.67
N PHE A 182 10.75 1.15 -16.50
CA PHE A 182 11.47 0.37 -15.50
C PHE A 182 12.98 0.34 -15.78
N GLU A 183 13.39 0.13 -17.03
CA GLU A 183 14.80 0.16 -17.44
C GLU A 183 15.42 1.56 -17.24
N ASN A 184 14.68 2.62 -17.59
CA ASN A 184 15.12 3.99 -17.36
C ASN A 184 15.33 4.27 -15.88
N MET A 185 14.41 3.84 -15.02
CA MET A 185 14.55 3.98 -13.57
C MET A 185 15.80 3.27 -13.06
N ASN A 186 16.06 2.04 -13.52
CA ASN A 186 17.28 1.32 -13.16
C ASN A 186 18.56 2.02 -13.65
N ASN A 187 18.53 2.64 -14.82
CA ASN A 187 19.66 3.41 -15.34
C ASN A 187 19.87 4.71 -14.56
N HIS A 188 18.80 5.40 -14.19
CA HIS A 188 18.86 6.58 -13.33
C HIS A 188 19.40 6.22 -11.94
N ALA A 189 18.96 5.10 -11.35
CA ALA A 189 19.49 4.58 -10.10
C ALA A 189 21.01 4.37 -10.14
N LYS A 190 21.55 3.81 -11.23
CA LYS A 190 23.01 3.67 -11.43
C LYS A 190 23.71 5.04 -11.50
N GLN A 191 23.10 6.03 -12.15
CA GLN A 191 23.66 7.39 -12.21
C GLN A 191 23.69 8.05 -10.83
N VAL A 192 22.61 7.96 -10.07
CA VAL A 192 22.54 8.47 -8.69
C VAL A 192 23.57 7.79 -7.79
N GLN A 193 23.74 6.46 -7.91
CA GLN A 193 24.76 5.71 -7.18
C GLN A 193 26.18 6.20 -7.50
N ASN A 194 26.47 6.47 -8.78
CA ASN A 194 27.76 7.02 -9.18
C ASN A 194 27.98 8.44 -8.63
N ASN A 195 26.95 9.29 -8.63
CA ASN A 195 27.00 10.63 -8.05
C ASN A 195 27.28 10.57 -6.54
N ILE A 196 26.60 9.69 -5.80
CA ILE A 196 26.83 9.49 -4.37
C ILE A 196 28.27 9.04 -4.11
N SER A 197 28.81 8.14 -4.93
CA SER A 197 30.19 7.65 -4.81
C SER A 197 31.22 8.78 -4.96
N GLN A 198 30.93 9.78 -5.80
CA GLN A 198 31.78 10.98 -5.93
C GLN A 198 31.64 11.95 -4.75
N LEU A 199 30.43 12.06 -4.18
CA LEU A 199 30.14 12.93 -3.04
C LEU A 199 30.55 12.32 -1.69
N GLN A 200 30.89 11.03 -1.65
CA GLN A 200 31.24 10.30 -0.42
C GLN A 200 32.34 10.98 0.40
N GLY A 201 33.42 11.45 -0.24
CA GLY A 201 34.54 12.10 0.46
C GLY A 201 34.12 13.40 1.17
N PRO A 202 33.55 14.38 0.45
CA PRO A 202 33.01 15.59 1.04
C PRO A 202 31.97 15.34 2.14
N LEU A 203 31.03 14.41 1.93
CA LEU A 203 29.97 14.09 2.89
C LEU A 203 30.53 13.44 4.16
N LEU A 204 31.52 12.54 4.03
CA LEU A 204 32.18 11.93 5.19
C LEU A 204 32.90 12.98 6.05
N LYS A 205 33.56 13.95 5.38
CA LYS A 205 34.20 15.07 6.07
C LYS A 205 33.16 15.94 6.79
N GLU A 206 32.08 16.32 6.11
CA GLU A 206 30.99 17.08 6.70
C GLU A 206 30.35 16.36 7.89
N LEU A 207 30.14 15.05 7.78
CA LEU A 207 29.63 14.21 8.88
C LEU A 207 30.57 14.25 10.08
N THR A 208 31.86 14.03 9.87
CA THR A 208 32.86 13.99 10.96
C THR A 208 32.94 15.34 11.68
N GLU A 209 33.00 16.44 10.92
CA GLU A 209 32.99 17.79 11.48
C GLU A 209 31.66 18.13 12.18
N GLY A 210 30.54 17.65 11.64
CA GLY A 210 29.20 17.83 12.21
C GLY A 210 29.03 17.10 13.54
N VAL A 211 29.48 15.85 13.62
CA VAL A 211 29.45 15.02 14.85
C VAL A 211 30.26 15.66 15.97
N GLU A 212 31.46 16.16 15.67
CA GLU A 212 32.30 16.83 16.68
C GLU A 212 31.63 18.10 17.23
N LYS A 213 31.03 18.91 16.34
CA LYS A 213 30.25 20.09 16.76
C LYS A 213 29.01 19.71 17.55
N PHE A 214 28.30 18.67 17.12
CA PHE A 214 27.08 18.20 17.77
C PHE A 214 27.34 17.75 19.20
N LYS A 215 28.46 17.08 19.46
CA LYS A 215 28.88 16.74 20.82
C LYS A 215 28.98 17.96 21.73
N ILE A 216 29.58 19.05 21.23
CA ILE A 216 29.69 20.32 21.96
C ILE A 216 28.30 20.94 22.19
N GLU A 217 27.42 20.91 21.18
CA GLU A 217 26.05 21.41 21.29
C GLU A 217 25.24 20.65 22.36
N VAL A 218 25.36 19.32 22.40
CA VAL A 218 24.68 18.47 23.40
C VAL A 218 25.18 18.77 24.82
N GLU A 219 26.49 18.92 25.01
CA GLU A 219 27.06 19.28 26.31
C GLU A 219 26.66 20.70 26.76
N ALA A 220 26.55 21.64 25.82
CA ALA A 220 26.10 23.00 26.11
C ALA A 220 24.61 23.00 26.52
N PHE A 221 23.77 22.31 25.76
CA PHE A 221 22.35 22.15 26.08
C PHE A 221 22.14 21.52 27.47
N ASP A 222 22.92 20.49 27.81
CA ASP A 222 22.81 19.84 29.11
C ASP A 222 23.13 20.77 30.28
N LYS A 223 24.17 21.60 30.13
CA LYS A 223 24.56 22.62 31.10
C LYS A 223 23.48 23.71 31.22
N ASP A 224 22.94 24.17 30.09
CA ASP A 224 21.90 25.19 30.08
C ASP A 224 20.59 24.66 30.69
N PHE A 225 20.25 23.40 30.45
CA PHE A 225 19.09 22.75 31.05
C PHE A 225 19.21 22.69 32.59
N ASP A 226 20.39 22.38 33.12
CA ASP A 226 20.61 22.37 34.57
C ASP A 226 20.67 23.78 35.18
N ALA A 227 21.20 24.77 34.45
CA ALA A 227 21.40 26.12 34.95
C ALA A 227 20.14 27.00 34.88
N VAL A 228 19.39 26.92 33.78
CA VAL A 228 18.24 27.81 33.50
C VAL A 228 17.00 27.06 33.02
N GLY A 229 17.01 25.73 33.00
CA GLY A 229 15.87 24.91 32.58
C GLY A 229 14.70 24.88 33.56
N PRO A 230 13.70 24.02 33.29
CA PRO A 230 12.43 23.99 34.03
C PRO A 230 12.52 23.39 35.45
N MET A 231 13.67 22.78 35.80
CA MET A 231 13.89 22.15 37.11
C MET A 231 14.59 23.07 38.13
N VAL A 232 14.87 24.32 37.77
CA VAL A 232 15.51 25.29 38.68
C VAL A 232 14.56 25.67 39.82
N LEU A 233 15.09 25.75 41.04
CA LEU A 233 14.33 26.10 42.23
C LEU A 233 13.84 27.56 42.19
N GLY A 234 12.63 27.80 42.70
CA GLY A 234 12.06 29.15 42.84
C GLY A 234 11.25 29.64 41.64
N LEU A 235 10.96 28.77 40.67
CA LEU A 235 10.08 29.09 39.54
C LEU A 235 8.60 28.93 39.91
N SER A 236 7.75 29.80 39.37
CA SER A 236 6.31 29.52 39.36
C SER A 236 6.00 28.37 38.39
N ALA A 237 4.91 27.65 38.63
CA ALA A 237 4.52 26.52 37.79
C ALA A 237 4.22 26.93 36.33
N ARG A 238 3.78 28.18 36.11
CA ARG A 238 3.59 28.74 34.75
C ARG A 238 4.93 28.98 34.06
N GLU A 239 5.86 29.66 34.72
CA GLU A 239 7.21 29.89 34.17
C GLU A 239 7.96 28.58 33.91
N ALA A 240 7.80 27.59 34.78
CA ALA A 240 8.41 26.29 34.59
C ALA A 240 7.79 25.55 33.39
N SER A 241 6.47 25.61 33.21
CA SER A 241 5.79 25.08 32.02
C SER A 241 6.26 25.74 30.73
N ASP A 242 6.39 27.07 30.72
CA ASP A 242 6.89 27.82 29.54
C ASP A 242 8.33 27.39 29.21
N ARG A 243 9.18 27.20 30.23
CA ARG A 243 10.54 26.68 30.05
C ARG A 243 10.56 25.24 29.54
N VAL A 244 9.66 24.37 29.98
CA VAL A 244 9.54 23.00 29.43
C VAL A 244 9.29 23.06 27.93
N MET A 245 8.37 23.92 27.47
CA MET A 245 8.05 24.05 26.05
C MET A 245 9.27 24.50 25.23
N ILE A 246 9.97 25.56 25.67
CA ILE A 246 11.15 26.08 24.98
C ILE A 246 12.27 25.01 24.91
N PHE A 247 12.55 24.35 26.04
CA PHE A 247 13.60 23.35 26.10
C PHE A 247 13.22 22.05 25.38
N GLN A 248 11.93 21.73 25.25
CA GLN A 248 11.44 20.62 24.43
C GLN A 248 11.70 20.87 22.95
N ASP A 249 11.41 22.07 22.44
CA ASP A 249 11.68 22.42 21.04
C ASP A 249 13.18 22.29 20.71
N LEU A 250 14.04 22.83 21.60
CA LEU A 250 15.50 22.69 21.48
C LEU A 250 15.97 21.23 21.54
N PHE A 251 15.37 20.44 22.43
CA PHE A 251 15.66 19.00 22.53
C PHE A 251 15.25 18.26 21.25
N ASP A 252 14.07 18.55 20.70
CA ASP A 252 13.57 17.90 19.49
C ASP A 252 14.46 18.21 18.28
N ASP A 253 14.99 19.43 18.18
CA ASP A 253 15.98 19.79 17.16
C ASP A 253 17.29 19.02 17.33
N LEU A 254 17.82 18.91 18.56
CA LEU A 254 18.99 18.07 18.84
C LEU A 254 18.73 16.59 18.56
N TRP A 255 17.52 16.11 18.86
CA TRP A 255 17.13 14.72 18.62
C TRP A 255 17.09 14.41 17.13
N ARG A 256 16.55 15.31 16.30
CA ARG A 256 16.59 15.18 14.83
C ARG A 256 18.02 15.15 14.29
N LYS A 257 18.91 16.01 14.79
CA LYS A 257 20.35 15.99 14.43
C LYS A 257 21.00 14.67 14.83
N TYR A 258 20.71 14.16 16.04
CA TYR A 258 21.20 12.87 16.50
C TYR A 258 20.78 11.73 15.56
N GLU A 259 19.50 11.68 15.16
CA GLU A 259 19.01 10.67 14.21
C GLU A 259 19.70 10.78 12.85
N MET A 260 19.87 11.99 12.33
CA MET A 260 20.57 12.26 11.07
C MET A 260 22.03 11.78 11.13
N TYR A 261 22.80 12.19 12.14
CA TYR A 261 24.21 11.80 12.28
C TYR A 261 24.36 10.30 12.54
N SER A 262 23.57 9.72 13.45
CA SER A 262 23.60 8.28 13.72
C SER A 262 23.24 7.44 12.49
N SER A 263 22.38 7.96 11.63
CA SER A 263 22.09 7.31 10.35
C SER A 263 23.23 7.48 9.36
N GLY A 264 23.87 8.65 9.30
CA GLY A 264 25.05 8.90 8.48
C GLY A 264 26.25 8.04 8.89
N GLU A 265 26.50 7.88 10.18
CA GLU A 265 27.55 7.00 10.71
C GLU A 265 27.31 5.55 10.28
N ARG A 266 26.08 5.04 10.43
CA ARG A 266 25.69 3.72 9.92
C ARG A 266 25.87 3.59 8.41
N LEU A 267 25.48 4.62 7.66
CA LEU A 267 25.56 4.66 6.21
C LEU A 267 26.99 4.51 5.69
N PHE A 268 27.95 5.15 6.37
CA PHE A 268 29.37 5.07 6.03
C PHE A 268 30.11 3.95 6.77
N GLY A 269 29.41 3.12 7.55
CA GLY A 269 30.00 2.01 8.31
C GLY A 269 30.90 2.45 9.48
N LEU A 270 30.66 3.64 10.02
CA LEU A 270 31.32 4.15 11.22
C LEU A 270 30.63 3.62 12.48
N GLU A 271 31.36 3.61 13.59
CA GLU A 271 30.79 3.36 14.91
C GLU A 271 29.83 4.50 15.27
N VAL A 272 28.61 4.15 15.70
CA VAL A 272 27.60 5.15 16.05
C VAL A 272 27.94 5.75 17.40
N ASN A 273 28.08 7.07 17.45
CA ASN A 273 28.35 7.76 18.70
C ASN A 273 27.11 7.72 19.62
N GLU A 274 27.30 7.27 20.86
CA GLU A 274 26.26 7.27 21.87
C GLU A 274 26.27 8.58 22.68
N TYR A 275 25.07 9.12 22.94
CA TYR A 275 24.87 10.30 23.77
C TYR A 275 23.95 9.97 24.95
N PRO A 276 24.46 9.36 26.04
CA PRO A 276 23.65 8.94 27.19
C PRO A 276 22.86 10.09 27.82
N VAL A 277 23.41 11.30 27.77
CA VAL A 277 22.79 12.53 28.26
C VAL A 277 21.48 12.83 27.51
N LEU A 278 21.46 12.74 26.19
CA LEU A 278 20.23 12.95 25.40
C LEU A 278 19.15 11.92 25.76
N LEU A 279 19.53 10.65 25.94
CA LEU A 279 18.59 9.60 26.36
C LEU A 279 18.03 9.85 27.76
N LYS A 280 18.84 10.36 28.67
CA LYS A 280 18.40 10.78 30.00
C LYS A 280 17.41 11.94 29.91
N ARG A 281 17.74 13.01 29.18
CA ARG A 281 16.86 14.18 29.00
C ARG A 281 15.54 13.80 28.33
N LYS A 282 15.54 12.89 27.35
CA LYS A 282 14.31 12.34 26.76
C LYS A 282 13.34 11.78 27.80
N LYS A 283 13.86 11.03 28.78
CA LYS A 283 13.05 10.47 29.88
C LYS A 283 12.54 11.58 30.81
N GLU A 284 13.38 12.57 31.11
CA GLU A 284 13.00 13.71 31.95
C GLU A 284 11.90 14.55 31.30
N PHE A 285 12.01 14.87 30.01
CA PHE A 285 10.97 15.57 29.25
C PHE A 285 9.65 14.81 29.23
N ASN A 286 9.67 13.48 29.05
CA ASN A 286 8.45 12.68 29.14
C ASN A 286 7.75 12.79 30.49
N LEU A 287 8.52 12.93 31.58
CA LEU A 287 7.96 13.12 32.93
C LEU A 287 7.48 14.56 33.13
N LEU A 288 8.26 15.56 32.69
CA LEU A 288 7.91 16.98 32.77
C LEU A 288 6.63 17.28 31.99
N ASN A 289 6.50 16.77 30.77
CA ASN A 289 5.31 16.96 29.94
C ASN A 289 4.06 16.35 30.58
N LYS A 290 4.18 15.20 31.25
CA LYS A 290 3.07 14.62 32.03
C LYS A 290 2.69 15.49 33.23
N LEU A 291 3.70 15.95 33.98
CA LEU A 291 3.48 16.77 35.17
C LEU A 291 2.83 18.11 34.84
N TYR A 292 3.45 18.89 33.94
CA TYR A 292 2.93 20.21 33.59
C TYR A 292 1.69 20.13 32.70
N GLY A 293 1.54 19.08 31.89
CA GLY A 293 0.31 18.81 31.15
C GLY A 293 -0.89 18.57 32.08
N LEU A 294 -0.71 17.76 33.14
CA LEU A 294 -1.75 17.56 34.15
C LEU A 294 -2.04 18.86 34.91
N TYR A 295 -1.01 19.59 35.33
CA TYR A 295 -1.16 20.87 36.03
C TYR A 295 -1.95 21.90 35.21
N LEU A 296 -1.62 22.07 33.92
CA LEU A 296 -2.33 22.98 33.03
C LEU A 296 -3.78 22.53 32.81
N ALA A 297 -4.02 21.23 32.65
CA ALA A 297 -5.38 20.70 32.48
C ALA A 297 -6.26 20.95 33.73
N VAL A 298 -5.72 20.72 34.92
CA VAL A 298 -6.41 21.01 36.19
C VAL A 298 -6.71 22.49 36.32
N ASN A 299 -5.73 23.37 36.09
CA ASN A 299 -5.95 24.81 36.19
C ASN A 299 -6.94 25.34 35.15
N HIS A 300 -6.85 24.87 33.91
CA HIS A 300 -7.80 25.26 32.87
C HIS A 300 -9.23 24.82 33.21
N SER A 301 -9.39 23.64 33.79
CA SER A 301 -10.68 23.14 34.27
C SER A 301 -11.21 23.98 35.44
N ILE A 302 -10.37 24.32 36.43
CA ILE A 302 -10.73 25.21 37.54
C ILE A 302 -11.11 26.62 37.05
N ASP A 303 -10.32 27.20 36.16
CA ASP A 303 -10.61 28.50 35.53
C ASP A 303 -11.94 28.43 34.77
N GLY A 304 -12.17 27.35 34.03
CA GLY A 304 -13.44 27.08 33.35
C GLY A 304 -14.62 27.02 34.31
N TYR A 305 -14.48 26.41 35.49
CA TYR A 305 -15.54 26.40 36.50
C TYR A 305 -15.86 27.81 37.03
N ASN A 306 -14.86 28.68 37.17
CA ASN A 306 -15.05 30.05 37.63
C ASN A 306 -15.82 30.92 36.62
N ASP A 307 -15.82 30.53 35.34
CA ASP A 307 -16.53 31.23 34.27
C ASP A 307 -18.00 30.78 34.08
N ILE A 308 -18.44 29.71 34.76
CA ILE A 308 -19.81 29.19 34.66
C ILE A 308 -20.75 29.98 35.56
N LEU A 309 -21.91 30.38 35.02
CA LEU A 309 -22.96 31.06 35.79
C LEU A 309 -23.60 30.07 36.78
N TRP A 310 -23.90 30.49 38.02
CA TRP A 310 -24.46 29.63 39.07
C TRP A 310 -25.69 28.79 38.69
N THR A 311 -26.50 29.25 37.73
CA THR A 311 -27.68 28.50 37.24
C THR A 311 -27.32 27.29 36.38
N ASP A 312 -26.13 27.29 35.80
CA ASP A 312 -25.66 26.34 34.78
C ASP A 312 -24.54 25.44 35.33
N VAL A 313 -24.22 25.55 36.62
CA VAL A 313 -23.19 24.75 37.29
C VAL A 313 -23.72 23.33 37.54
N ASP A 314 -23.08 22.33 36.92
CA ASP A 314 -23.28 20.92 37.20
C ASP A 314 -22.24 20.41 38.20
N ILE A 315 -22.66 20.21 39.46
CA ILE A 315 -21.78 19.80 40.55
C ILE A 315 -21.34 18.32 40.39
N GLU A 316 -22.19 17.45 39.84
CA GLU A 316 -21.85 16.03 39.66
C GLU A 316 -20.78 15.87 38.59
N GLN A 317 -20.88 16.63 37.50
CA GLN A 317 -19.86 16.66 36.45
C GLN A 317 -18.50 17.12 37.01
N ILE A 318 -18.47 18.22 37.76
CA ILE A 318 -17.24 18.76 38.37
C ILE A 318 -16.58 17.75 39.32
N LEU A 319 -17.38 17.07 40.15
CA LEU A 319 -16.86 16.06 41.08
C LEU A 319 -16.26 14.85 40.34
N ASN A 320 -16.86 14.42 39.23
CA ASN A 320 -16.32 13.34 38.40
C ASN A 320 -14.98 13.75 37.77
N GLU A 321 -14.89 14.96 37.20
CA GLU A 321 -13.65 15.48 36.59
C GLU A 321 -12.51 15.62 37.61
N LEU A 322 -12.80 16.11 38.82
CA LEU A 322 -11.82 16.19 39.92
C LEU A 322 -11.35 14.80 40.37
N THR A 323 -12.26 13.82 40.43
CA THR A 323 -11.92 12.44 40.77
C THR A 323 -11.02 11.81 39.69
N ASP A 324 -11.27 12.11 38.43
CA ASP A 324 -10.44 11.64 37.31
C ASP A 324 -9.03 12.24 37.33
N PHE A 325 -8.88 13.51 37.72
CA PHE A 325 -7.55 14.11 37.91
C PHE A 325 -6.77 13.48 39.07
N GLN A 326 -7.46 13.03 40.12
CA GLN A 326 -6.82 12.36 41.26
C GLN A 326 -6.30 10.95 40.91
N ASN A 327 -6.88 10.31 39.90
CA ASN A 327 -6.54 8.95 39.47
C ASN A 327 -5.45 8.90 38.37
N LYS A 328 -5.04 10.05 37.81
CA LYS A 328 -3.97 10.18 36.80
C LYS A 328 -2.65 10.54 37.44
#